data_AF-A0A3S2LSE1-F1
#
_entry.id   AF-A0A3S2LSE1-F1
#
_cell.length_a   1.000
_cell.length_b   1.000
_cell.length_c   1.000
_cell.angle_alpha   90.00
_cell.angle_beta   90.00
_cell.angle_gamma   90.00
#
_symmetry.space_group_name_H-M   'P 1'
#
loop_
_entity.id
_entity.type
_entity.pdbx_description
1 polymer ?
#
loop_
_entity_poly.entity_id
_entity_poly.type
_entity_poly.pdbx_seq_one_letter_code
_entity_poly.pdbx_strand_id
1 'polypeptide(L)'
;MEASEESSDCPGLELVLPEGGKAAPCCPHGPTLLFQKVSKGSKNGRRFYACSACRDRKDCSFFQWEDEKVSETRLQAQEAERQSKMCPFTQQEYHVRLQKFSSLPVSEQKFCVDCQVLLLPAELRDHSTHRTTEAGDVQLRMPSMLLRPLDNKKSHAQYMFTGRSTSFLLDALTALGYRKVLCIGTPRLHEAIKQRNLKQEHEPTKSLLLDIDFRYAQFYSQEEFCHYNMFNHHFFDGEAASDVLNAFIREDDGEKVVMVADPPFGGLVKPLARSFSLISQRWREGHTSAEGRSDMPMLWIFPYFFEPRILGCLPSFTMLDYQVITTAASIVATVIVVQ
;
A
#
# COMPACT_ATOMS: atom_id res chain seq x y z
N MET A 1 31.83 23.34 1.88
CA MET A 1 31.73 22.57 0.62
C MET A 1 31.49 21.13 1.02
N GLU A 2 30.24 20.82 1.32
CA GLU A 2 29.82 19.46 1.65
C GLU A 2 29.34 18.80 0.37
N ALA A 3 29.87 17.60 0.13
CA ALA A 3 29.55 16.78 -1.02
C ALA A 3 28.07 16.40 -0.96
N SER A 4 27.36 16.73 -2.02
CA SER A 4 26.02 16.22 -2.33
C SER A 4 26.04 14.70 -2.35
N GLU A 5 25.36 14.05 -1.41
CA GLU A 5 24.97 12.65 -1.51
C GLU A 5 23.90 12.49 -2.60
N GLU A 6 24.34 12.59 -3.85
CA GLU A 6 23.62 12.00 -4.97
C GLU A 6 23.68 10.47 -4.84
N SER A 7 22.50 9.85 -4.76
CA SER A 7 22.14 8.53 -5.35
C SER A 7 21.48 7.59 -4.33
N SER A 8 20.15 7.56 -4.35
CA SER A 8 19.36 6.38 -3.92
C SER A 8 18.78 5.63 -5.12
N ASP A 9 19.12 6.04 -6.34
CA ASP A 9 19.19 5.16 -7.50
C ASP A 9 20.59 4.55 -7.50
N CYS A 10 20.67 3.22 -7.64
CA CYS A 10 21.95 2.56 -7.88
C CYS A 10 22.56 3.21 -9.14
N PRO A 11 23.77 3.80 -9.10
CA PRO A 11 24.34 4.51 -10.24
C PRO A 11 24.28 3.64 -11.50
N GLY A 12 23.48 4.07 -12.47
CA GLY A 12 23.29 3.36 -13.72
C GLY A 12 22.15 2.32 -13.74
N LEU A 13 21.07 2.48 -12.98
CA LEU A 13 19.84 1.70 -13.18
C LEU A 13 18.66 2.62 -13.52
N GLU A 14 18.03 2.40 -14.67
CA GLU A 14 16.87 3.18 -15.13
C GLU A 14 15.63 2.28 -15.24
N LEU A 15 14.48 2.78 -14.77
CA LEU A 15 13.19 2.13 -15.00
C LEU A 15 12.75 2.37 -16.45
N VAL A 16 12.47 1.28 -17.16
CA VAL A 16 11.90 1.32 -18.50
C VAL A 16 10.40 1.10 -18.42
N LEU A 17 9.62 2.06 -18.93
CA LEU A 17 8.17 1.87 -19.05
C LEU A 17 7.92 0.86 -20.18
N PRO A 18 7.01 -0.11 -20.00
CA PRO A 18 6.72 -1.09 -21.04
C PRO A 18 6.19 -0.38 -22.29
N GLU A 19 6.91 -0.48 -23.40
CA GLU A 19 6.44 -0.06 -24.72
C GLU A 19 5.87 -1.30 -25.46
N GLY A 20 4.61 -1.24 -25.89
CA GLY A 20 4.05 -2.22 -26.84
C GLY A 20 3.56 -3.56 -26.27
N GLY A 21 2.61 -3.55 -25.32
CA GLY A 21 1.67 -4.66 -25.06
C GLY A 21 2.25 -6.00 -24.55
N LYS A 22 3.56 -6.14 -24.39
CA LYS A 22 4.18 -7.33 -23.79
C LYS A 22 3.91 -7.35 -22.28
N ALA A 23 3.24 -8.39 -21.80
CA ALA A 23 3.01 -8.59 -20.38
C ALA A 23 4.34 -8.89 -19.66
N ALA A 24 4.63 -8.13 -18.60
CA ALA A 24 5.77 -8.40 -17.74
C ALA A 24 5.55 -9.73 -16.99
N PRO A 25 6.60 -10.54 -16.75
CA PRO A 25 6.46 -11.73 -15.94
C PRO A 25 6.08 -11.34 -14.51
N CYS A 26 5.32 -12.20 -13.84
CA CYS A 26 4.84 -11.94 -12.48
C CYS A 26 5.70 -12.66 -11.44
N CYS A 27 5.96 -11.96 -10.34
CA CYS A 27 6.52 -12.51 -9.12
C CYS A 27 5.39 -12.67 -8.07
N PRO A 28 5.69 -13.14 -6.84
CA PRO A 28 4.71 -13.20 -5.75
C PRO A 28 4.00 -11.86 -5.43
N HIS A 29 4.55 -10.73 -5.86
CA HIS A 29 4.02 -9.39 -5.61
C HIS A 29 3.36 -8.75 -6.86
N GLY A 30 2.96 -9.58 -7.84
CA GLY A 30 2.36 -9.13 -9.10
C GLY A 30 3.37 -8.89 -10.23
N PRO A 31 2.99 -8.15 -11.27
CA PRO A 31 3.84 -7.85 -12.43
C PRO A 31 5.15 -7.18 -12.01
N THR A 32 6.25 -7.66 -12.59
CA THR A 32 7.58 -7.11 -12.33
C THR A 32 7.81 -5.79 -13.05
N LEU A 33 8.82 -5.04 -12.61
CA LEU A 33 9.27 -3.82 -13.28
C LEU A 33 10.46 -4.13 -14.20
N LEU A 34 10.49 -3.47 -15.35
CA LEU A 34 11.57 -3.56 -16.32
C LEU A 34 12.63 -2.50 -16.01
N PHE A 35 13.87 -2.92 -15.89
CA PHE A 35 15.02 -2.08 -15.59
C PHE A 35 16.07 -2.18 -16.69
N GLN A 36 16.84 -1.11 -16.89
CA GLN A 36 17.97 -1.06 -17.80
C GLN A 36 19.22 -0.58 -17.05
N LYS A 37 20.34 -1.29 -17.20
CA LYS A 37 21.62 -0.86 -16.61
C LYS A 37 22.35 0.12 -17.54
N VAL A 38 22.39 1.40 -17.20
CA VAL A 38 23.11 2.44 -17.95
C VAL A 38 24.57 2.50 -17.48
N SER A 39 25.53 2.25 -18.37
CA SER A 39 26.96 2.39 -18.10
C SER A 39 27.51 3.65 -18.77
N LYS A 40 28.48 4.35 -18.14
CA LYS A 40 29.17 5.50 -18.74
C LYS A 40 29.79 5.08 -20.09
N GLY A 41 29.17 5.47 -21.21
CA GLY A 41 29.64 5.17 -22.57
C GLY A 41 28.71 4.31 -23.44
N SER A 42 27.68 3.66 -22.88
CA SER A 42 26.66 2.94 -23.66
C SER A 42 25.25 3.34 -23.22
N LYS A 43 24.48 3.94 -24.14
CA LYS A 43 23.07 4.26 -23.94
C LYS A 43 22.15 3.02 -23.98
N ASN A 44 22.66 1.87 -24.44
CA ASN A 44 21.88 0.65 -24.63
C ASN A 44 22.34 -0.44 -23.65
N GLY A 45 21.94 -0.31 -22.40
CA GLY A 45 22.10 -1.36 -21.39
C GLY A 45 21.21 -2.56 -21.67
N ARG A 46 21.61 -3.75 -21.21
CA ARG A 46 20.71 -4.92 -21.25
C ARG A 46 19.59 -4.74 -20.23
N ARG A 47 18.36 -5.08 -20.64
CA ARG A 47 17.14 -4.90 -19.86
C ARG A 47 16.77 -6.17 -19.08
N PHE A 48 16.23 -6.02 -17.88
CA PHE A 48 15.82 -7.13 -17.03
C PHE A 48 14.61 -6.80 -16.17
N TYR A 49 13.83 -7.82 -15.84
CA TYR A 49 12.70 -7.79 -14.92
C TYR A 49 13.14 -8.09 -13.49
N ALA A 50 12.66 -7.31 -12.53
CA ALA A 50 12.84 -7.53 -11.10
C ALA A 50 11.59 -7.16 -10.30
N CYS A 51 11.53 -7.62 -9.05
CA CYS A 51 10.40 -7.37 -8.16
C CYS A 51 10.11 -5.87 -8.01
N SER A 52 8.82 -5.52 -8.04
CA SER A 52 8.33 -4.15 -7.87
C SER A 52 8.34 -3.69 -6.41
N ALA A 53 8.05 -4.60 -5.47
CA ALA A 53 7.87 -4.29 -4.04
C ALA A 53 9.08 -4.62 -3.16
N CYS A 54 9.93 -5.58 -3.56
CA CYS A 54 11.08 -5.99 -2.77
C CYS A 54 12.40 -5.57 -3.42
N ARG A 55 13.23 -4.86 -2.66
CA ARG A 55 14.56 -4.43 -3.09
C ARG A 55 15.63 -5.46 -2.81
N ASP A 56 15.46 -6.23 -1.74
CA ASP A 56 16.39 -7.32 -1.41
C ASP A 56 15.97 -8.60 -2.13
N ARG A 57 16.93 -9.24 -2.81
CA ARG A 57 16.72 -10.52 -3.49
C ARG A 57 16.45 -11.66 -2.49
N LYS A 58 16.71 -11.45 -1.20
CA LYS A 58 16.33 -12.37 -0.13
C LYS A 58 14.82 -12.41 0.12
N ASP A 59 14.15 -11.26 -0.02
CA ASP A 59 12.71 -11.15 0.18
C ASP A 59 11.95 -11.62 -1.09
N CYS A 60 12.46 -11.26 -2.28
CA CYS A 60 12.00 -11.80 -3.55
C CYS A 60 13.17 -11.99 -4.53
N SER A 61 13.51 -13.24 -4.83
CA SER A 61 14.65 -13.58 -5.69
C SER A 61 14.40 -13.41 -7.19
N PHE A 62 13.20 -12.97 -7.58
CA PHE A 62 12.79 -12.87 -8.97
C PHE A 62 13.76 -12.00 -9.79
N PHE A 63 14.31 -12.59 -10.84
CA PHE A 63 15.14 -11.93 -11.83
C PHE A 63 15.01 -12.65 -13.17
N GLN A 64 14.89 -11.89 -14.25
CA GLN A 64 14.81 -12.45 -15.61
C GLN A 64 15.28 -11.41 -16.62
N TRP A 65 16.15 -11.76 -17.57
CA TRP A 65 16.50 -10.82 -18.64
C TRP A 65 15.34 -10.69 -19.63
N GLU A 66 15.17 -9.51 -20.24
CA GLU A 66 14.06 -9.27 -21.18
C GLU A 66 14.11 -10.21 -22.40
N ASP A 67 15.31 -10.52 -22.87
CA ASP A 67 15.61 -11.37 -24.02
C ASP A 67 15.80 -12.86 -23.66
N GLU A 68 15.65 -13.22 -22.38
CA GLU A 68 15.84 -14.59 -21.91
C GLU A 68 14.68 -15.50 -22.31
N LYS A 69 14.98 -16.60 -23.00
CA LYS A 69 14.05 -17.71 -23.19
C LYS A 69 14.00 -18.55 -21.92
N VAL A 70 12.88 -18.52 -21.21
CA VAL A 70 12.68 -19.25 -19.95
C VAL A 70 12.25 -20.69 -20.24
N SER A 71 12.88 -21.67 -19.59
CA SER A 71 12.49 -23.08 -19.70
C SER A 71 11.19 -23.37 -18.93
N GLU A 72 10.45 -24.41 -19.35
CA GLU A 72 9.23 -24.85 -18.66
C GLU A 72 9.47 -25.15 -17.17
N THR A 73 10.57 -25.81 -16.84
CA THR A 73 10.95 -26.11 -15.44
C THR A 73 11.11 -24.84 -14.60
N ARG A 74 11.66 -23.77 -15.17
CA ARG A 74 11.81 -22.49 -14.45
C ARG A 74 10.46 -21.77 -14.31
N LEU A 75 9.58 -21.85 -15.31
CA LEU A 75 8.22 -21.32 -15.19
C LEU A 75 7.44 -22.03 -14.08
N GLN A 76 7.54 -23.36 -14.01
CA GLN A 76 6.91 -24.16 -12.95
C GLN A 76 7.46 -23.80 -11.56
N ALA A 77 8.78 -23.63 -11.42
CA ALA A 77 9.39 -23.21 -10.16
C ALA A 77 8.94 -21.79 -9.73
N GLN A 78 8.83 -20.86 -10.68
CA GLN A 78 8.34 -19.50 -10.44
C GLN A 78 6.87 -19.50 -10.00
N GLU A 79 6.03 -20.35 -10.62
CA GLU A 79 4.63 -20.49 -10.25
C GLU A 79 4.47 -21.12 -8.86
N ALA A 80 5.25 -22.16 -8.55
CA ALA A 80 5.26 -22.76 -7.21
C ALA A 80 5.71 -21.77 -6.13
N GLU A 81 6.74 -20.96 -6.38
CA GLU A 81 7.16 -19.90 -5.46
C GLU A 81 6.05 -18.87 -5.25
N ARG A 82 5.38 -18.45 -6.34
CA ARG A 82 4.24 -17.53 -6.27
C ARG A 82 3.14 -18.10 -5.39
N GLN A 83 2.70 -19.33 -5.65
CA GLN A 83 1.63 -19.99 -4.89
C GLN A 83 1.98 -20.15 -3.41
N SER A 84 3.25 -20.44 -3.09
CA SER A 84 3.69 -20.58 -1.69
C SER A 84 3.65 -19.28 -0.88
N LYS A 85 3.63 -18.12 -1.56
CA LYS A 85 3.64 -16.78 -0.97
C LYS A 85 2.30 -16.06 -1.14
N MET A 86 1.31 -16.70 -1.75
CA MET A 86 -0.03 -16.14 -1.88
C MET A 86 -0.74 -16.08 -0.53
N CYS A 87 -1.71 -15.18 -0.46
CA CYS A 87 -2.61 -15.10 0.68
C CYS A 87 -3.35 -16.44 0.88
N PRO A 88 -3.41 -16.99 2.11
CA PRO A 88 -4.01 -18.31 2.35
C PRO A 88 -5.54 -18.33 2.18
N PHE A 89 -6.18 -17.17 2.20
CA PHE A 89 -7.63 -17.02 2.07
C PHE A 89 -7.97 -15.92 1.07
N THR A 90 -9.07 -16.09 0.36
CA THR A 90 -9.73 -15.02 -0.41
C THR A 90 -10.37 -13.99 0.51
N GLN A 91 -10.67 -12.79 0.02
CA GLN A 91 -11.39 -11.76 0.79
C GLN A 91 -12.74 -12.28 1.33
N GLN A 92 -13.48 -13.04 0.53
CA GLN A 92 -14.76 -13.61 0.95
C GLN A 92 -14.59 -14.60 2.11
N GLU A 93 -13.54 -15.42 2.09
CA GLU A 93 -13.23 -16.34 3.18
C GLU A 93 -12.80 -15.60 4.45
N TYR A 94 -11.99 -14.54 4.34
CA TYR A 94 -11.68 -13.69 5.49
C TYR A 94 -12.92 -13.04 6.09
N HIS A 95 -13.83 -12.53 5.26
CA HIS A 95 -15.08 -11.95 5.73
C HIS A 95 -15.90 -12.97 6.54
N VAL A 96 -16.07 -14.18 6.02
CA VAL A 96 -16.78 -15.27 6.72
C VAL A 96 -16.05 -15.68 7.99
N ARG A 97 -14.71 -15.73 8.00
CA ARG A 97 -13.92 -15.99 9.21
C ARG A 97 -14.12 -14.91 10.25
N LEU A 98 -14.05 -13.63 9.88
CA LEU A 98 -14.21 -12.50 10.79
C LEU A 98 -15.60 -12.48 11.42
N GLN A 99 -16.65 -12.78 10.65
CA GLN A 99 -18.01 -12.92 11.18
C GLN A 99 -18.11 -14.04 12.22
N LYS A 100 -17.58 -15.23 11.90
CA LYS A 100 -17.54 -16.36 12.84
C LYS A 100 -16.75 -16.01 14.09
N PHE A 101 -15.59 -15.37 13.94
CA PHE A 101 -14.73 -14.94 15.02
C PHE A 101 -15.44 -13.94 15.94
N SER A 102 -16.07 -12.93 15.36
CA SER A 102 -16.79 -11.88 16.11
C SER A 102 -18.01 -12.41 16.87
N SER A 103 -18.59 -13.54 16.41
CA SER A 103 -19.68 -14.22 17.12
C SER A 103 -19.24 -15.07 18.31
N LEU A 104 -17.93 -15.32 18.47
CA LEU A 104 -17.41 -16.10 19.58
C LEU A 104 -17.52 -15.33 20.90
N PRO A 105 -17.64 -16.03 22.04
CA PRO A 105 -17.43 -15.41 23.35
C PRO A 105 -16.07 -14.72 23.42
N VAL A 106 -15.97 -13.57 24.09
CA VAL A 106 -14.72 -12.79 24.20
C VAL A 106 -13.54 -13.63 24.71
N SER A 107 -13.80 -14.58 25.62
CA SER A 107 -12.79 -15.52 26.14
C SER A 107 -12.19 -16.45 25.09
N GLU A 108 -12.89 -16.68 23.98
CA GLU A 108 -12.50 -17.54 22.85
C GLU A 108 -11.96 -16.74 21.65
N GLN A 109 -12.11 -15.42 21.65
CA GLN A 109 -11.56 -14.53 20.62
C GLN A 109 -10.04 -14.40 20.77
N LYS A 110 -9.31 -15.40 20.27
CA LYS A 110 -7.85 -15.47 20.35
C LYS A 110 -7.18 -15.10 19.03
N PHE A 111 -6.13 -14.30 19.12
CA PHE A 111 -5.21 -14.00 18.02
C PHE A 111 -3.87 -14.70 18.26
N CYS A 112 -3.37 -15.42 17.26
CA CYS A 112 -2.03 -15.98 17.30
C CYS A 112 -0.99 -14.92 16.97
N VAL A 113 -0.14 -14.58 17.94
CA VAL A 113 0.96 -13.63 17.75
C VAL A 113 2.04 -14.20 16.84
N ASP A 114 2.30 -15.50 16.90
CA ASP A 114 3.37 -16.10 16.10
C ASP A 114 2.99 -16.18 14.62
N CYS A 115 1.76 -16.63 14.32
CA CYS A 115 1.23 -16.77 12.97
C CYS A 115 0.56 -15.50 12.41
N GLN A 116 0.30 -14.51 13.28
CA GLN A 116 -0.36 -13.24 12.91
C GLN A 116 -1.78 -13.42 12.34
N VAL A 117 -2.55 -14.34 12.94
CA VAL A 117 -3.89 -14.74 12.46
C VAL A 117 -4.92 -14.82 13.59
N LEU A 118 -6.15 -14.39 13.33
CA LEU A 118 -7.33 -14.62 14.17
C LEU A 118 -7.69 -16.10 14.14
N LEU A 119 -7.82 -16.73 15.32
CA LEU A 119 -8.05 -18.17 15.45
C LEU A 119 -9.54 -18.47 15.61
N LEU A 120 -10.04 -19.40 14.81
CA LEU A 120 -11.31 -20.07 15.05
C LEU A 120 -11.11 -21.27 15.99
N PRO A 121 -12.16 -21.74 16.70
CA PRO A 121 -12.01 -22.79 17.72
C PRO A 121 -11.34 -24.08 17.22
N ALA A 122 -11.56 -24.45 15.95
CA ALA A 122 -10.97 -25.65 15.35
C ALA A 122 -9.44 -25.57 15.20
N GLU A 123 -8.86 -24.37 15.18
CA GLU A 123 -7.44 -24.13 14.90
C GLU A 123 -6.61 -23.97 16.18
N LEU A 124 -7.26 -23.85 17.33
CA LEU A 124 -6.60 -23.68 18.63
C LEU A 124 -5.65 -24.84 18.95
N ARG A 125 -5.98 -26.05 18.49
CA ARG A 125 -5.13 -27.24 18.69
C ARG A 125 -3.77 -27.09 17.99
N ASP A 126 -3.80 -26.67 16.73
CA ASP A 126 -2.60 -26.49 15.90
C ASP A 126 -1.75 -25.30 16.37
N HIS A 127 -2.34 -24.41 17.17
CA HIS A 127 -1.70 -23.24 17.76
C HIS A 127 -1.42 -23.39 19.27
N SER A 128 -1.53 -24.60 19.82
CA SER A 128 -1.38 -24.86 21.27
C SER A 128 -0.01 -24.50 21.83
N THR A 129 1.04 -24.52 21.00
CA THR A 129 2.41 -24.14 21.37
C THR A 129 2.76 -22.71 20.99
N HIS A 130 1.86 -21.99 20.30
CA HIS A 130 2.07 -20.63 19.85
C HIS A 130 1.64 -19.63 20.92
N ARG A 131 2.25 -18.44 20.89
CA ARG A 131 1.82 -17.30 21.71
C ARG A 131 0.51 -16.76 21.18
N THR A 132 -0.48 -16.65 22.06
CA THR A 132 -1.80 -16.09 21.76
C THR A 132 -2.12 -14.91 22.68
N THR A 133 -2.96 -14.00 22.19
CA THR A 133 -3.54 -12.89 22.97
C THR A 133 -5.04 -12.81 22.70
N GLU A 134 -5.78 -12.19 23.60
CA GLU A 134 -7.19 -11.85 23.33
C GLU A 134 -7.27 -10.71 22.31
N ALA A 135 -8.24 -10.83 21.40
CA ALA A 135 -8.50 -9.85 20.35
C ALA A 135 -10.00 -9.52 20.33
N GLY A 136 -10.44 -8.79 21.35
CA GLY A 136 -11.81 -8.29 21.43
C GLY A 136 -12.08 -7.13 20.47
N ASP A 137 -13.29 -6.59 20.55
CA ASP A 137 -13.80 -5.49 19.72
C ASP A 137 -12.86 -4.30 19.57
N VAL A 138 -12.12 -3.93 20.63
CA VAL A 138 -11.20 -2.79 20.61
C VAL A 138 -9.96 -3.12 19.76
N GLN A 139 -9.42 -4.33 19.91
CA GLN A 139 -8.24 -4.80 19.18
C GLN A 139 -8.57 -5.05 17.70
N LEU A 140 -9.73 -5.62 17.39
CA LEU A 140 -10.17 -5.84 16.00
C LEU A 140 -10.29 -4.53 15.21
N ARG A 141 -10.57 -3.42 15.90
CA ARG A 141 -10.65 -2.07 15.31
C ARG A 141 -9.30 -1.33 15.28
N MET A 142 -8.25 -1.92 15.85
CA MET A 142 -6.88 -1.43 15.80
C MET A 142 -5.90 -2.53 15.35
N PRO A 143 -6.04 -3.10 14.14
CA PRO A 143 -5.17 -4.19 13.71
C PRO A 143 -3.68 -3.82 13.74
N SER A 144 -3.30 -2.57 13.51
CA SER A 144 -1.91 -2.09 13.62
C SER A 144 -1.32 -2.14 15.04
N MET A 145 -2.13 -2.30 16.09
CA MET A 145 -1.68 -2.56 17.46
C MET A 145 -1.54 -4.05 17.76
N LEU A 146 -2.18 -4.91 16.95
CA LEU A 146 -2.21 -6.36 17.12
C LEU A 146 -1.17 -7.06 16.22
N LEU A 147 -1.09 -6.60 14.96
CA LEU A 147 -0.11 -7.03 13.98
C LEU A 147 1.26 -6.47 14.33
N ARG A 148 2.27 -7.34 14.31
CA ARG A 148 3.67 -6.96 14.38
C ARG A 148 4.03 -6.19 13.11
N PRO A 149 4.60 -4.97 13.20
CA PRO A 149 5.01 -4.20 12.02
C PRO A 149 6.05 -4.94 11.17
N LEU A 150 5.90 -4.86 9.84
CA LEU A 150 6.90 -5.33 8.89
C LEU A 150 7.90 -4.20 8.61
N ASP A 151 8.83 -3.99 9.54
CA ASP A 151 9.72 -2.82 9.58
C ASP A 151 10.98 -2.92 8.70
N ASN A 152 11.15 -4.03 7.97
CA ASN A 152 12.26 -4.21 7.04
C ASN A 152 12.23 -3.13 5.94
N LYS A 153 13.20 -2.20 6.01
CA LYS A 153 13.40 -1.06 5.10
C LYS A 153 13.49 -1.42 3.62
N LYS A 154 13.82 -2.68 3.28
CA LYS A 154 14.02 -3.13 1.90
C LYS A 154 12.80 -3.78 1.27
N SER A 155 11.74 -4.01 2.03
CA SER A 155 10.47 -4.54 1.53
C SER A 155 9.31 -3.64 1.96
N HIS A 156 8.73 -3.91 3.13
CA HIS A 156 7.49 -3.29 3.56
C HIS A 156 7.70 -1.91 4.20
N ALA A 157 8.82 -1.72 4.93
CA ALA A 157 9.18 -0.50 5.65
C ALA A 157 8.00 0.13 6.40
N GLN A 158 7.22 -0.69 7.10
CA GLN A 158 5.96 -0.28 7.72
C GLN A 158 6.23 0.58 8.97
N TYR A 159 6.17 1.90 8.79
CA TYR A 159 6.32 2.87 9.87
C TYR A 159 4.99 3.51 10.19
N MET A 160 4.50 3.25 11.40
CA MET A 160 3.16 3.65 11.80
C MET A 160 3.15 5.12 12.20
N PHE A 161 2.16 5.89 11.76
CA PHE A 161 1.93 7.22 12.30
C PHE A 161 1.75 7.18 13.82
N THR A 162 2.35 8.15 14.51
CA THR A 162 2.07 8.39 15.94
C THR A 162 0.64 8.86 16.14
N GLY A 163 0.08 8.66 17.33
CA GLY A 163 -1.27 9.14 17.65
C GLY A 163 -1.46 10.63 17.37
N ARG A 164 -0.46 11.47 17.68
CA ARG A 164 -0.49 12.92 17.39
C ARG A 164 -0.62 13.20 15.89
N SER A 165 0.23 12.59 15.06
CA SER A 165 0.20 12.84 13.61
C SER A 165 -1.07 12.28 12.97
N THR A 166 -1.53 11.10 13.40
CA THR A 166 -2.79 10.52 12.94
C THR A 166 -3.99 11.41 13.26
N SER A 167 -4.09 11.91 14.50
CA SER A 167 -5.16 12.83 14.90
C SER A 167 -5.15 14.11 14.09
N PHE A 168 -3.98 14.74 13.95
CA PHE A 168 -3.83 15.96 13.13
C PHE A 168 -4.27 15.75 11.68
N LEU A 169 -3.80 14.67 11.04
CA LEU A 169 -4.18 14.38 9.65
C LEU A 169 -5.69 14.22 9.54
N LEU A 170 -6.30 13.43 10.43
CA LEU A 170 -7.74 13.21 10.41
C LEU A 170 -8.53 14.51 10.64
N ASP A 171 -8.12 15.34 11.60
CA ASP A 171 -8.73 16.66 11.87
C ASP A 171 -8.61 17.60 10.67
N ALA A 172 -7.45 17.67 10.04
CA ALA A 172 -7.22 18.49 8.86
C ALA A 172 -8.08 18.06 7.67
N LEU A 173 -8.16 16.74 7.40
CA LEU A 173 -8.99 16.22 6.31
C LEU A 173 -10.48 16.50 6.56
N THR A 174 -10.95 16.32 7.80
CA THR A 174 -12.34 16.66 8.19
C THR A 174 -12.61 18.16 8.02
N ALA A 175 -11.70 19.03 8.47
CA ALA A 175 -11.85 20.48 8.35
C ALA A 175 -11.86 20.97 6.89
N LEU A 176 -11.16 20.28 5.99
CA LEU A 176 -11.19 20.53 4.54
C LEU A 176 -12.45 19.98 3.84
N GLY A 177 -13.33 19.31 4.59
CA GLY A 177 -14.61 18.80 4.09
C GLY A 177 -14.50 17.47 3.32
N TYR A 178 -13.38 16.75 3.44
CA TYR A 178 -13.26 15.41 2.84
C TYR A 178 -14.07 14.39 3.63
N ARG A 179 -14.87 13.59 2.91
CA ARG A 179 -15.72 12.53 3.49
C ARG A 179 -15.37 11.14 3.01
N LYS A 180 -14.49 11.03 2.02
CA LYS A 180 -13.94 9.77 1.51
C LYS A 180 -12.42 9.87 1.53
N VAL A 181 -11.76 8.98 2.26
CA VAL A 181 -10.28 8.96 2.37
C VAL A 181 -9.76 7.64 1.82
N LEU A 182 -9.13 7.70 0.64
CA LEU A 182 -8.43 6.56 0.06
C LEU A 182 -7.05 6.44 0.74
N CYS A 183 -6.92 5.46 1.63
CA CYS A 183 -5.73 5.21 2.43
C CYS A 183 -4.80 4.24 1.67
N ILE A 184 -3.65 4.71 1.18
CA ILE A 184 -2.67 3.84 0.50
C ILE A 184 -1.44 3.65 1.39
N GLY A 185 -1.28 2.45 1.95
CA GLY A 185 -0.20 2.16 2.91
C GLY A 185 -0.35 2.91 4.24
N THR A 186 -1.55 3.34 4.62
CA THR A 186 -1.80 4.17 5.82
C THR A 186 -2.79 3.52 6.81
N PRO A 187 -2.50 2.30 7.32
CA PRO A 187 -3.45 1.55 8.15
C PRO A 187 -3.87 2.29 9.42
N ARG A 188 -2.96 3.04 10.07
CA ARG A 188 -3.27 3.84 11.27
C ARG A 188 -4.30 4.93 11.02
N LEU A 189 -4.25 5.58 9.86
CA LEU A 189 -5.23 6.60 9.48
C LEU A 189 -6.58 5.96 9.20
N HIS A 190 -6.59 4.82 8.48
CA HIS A 190 -7.80 4.04 8.24
C HIS A 190 -8.49 3.64 9.55
N GLU A 191 -7.74 3.10 10.52
CA GLU A 191 -8.24 2.74 11.85
C GLU A 191 -8.80 3.94 12.62
N ALA A 192 -8.10 5.08 12.61
CA ALA A 192 -8.55 6.29 13.29
C ALA A 192 -9.86 6.84 12.72
N ILE A 193 -10.05 6.77 11.40
CA ILE A 193 -11.33 7.11 10.75
C ILE A 193 -12.45 6.22 11.26
N LYS A 194 -12.24 4.89 11.27
CA LYS A 194 -13.24 3.94 11.78
C LYS A 194 -13.59 4.21 13.24
N GLN A 195 -12.60 4.49 14.09
CA GLN A 195 -12.84 4.84 15.48
C GLN A 195 -13.62 6.14 15.67
N ARG A 196 -13.31 7.17 14.87
CA ARG A 196 -14.03 8.45 14.92
C ARG A 196 -15.51 8.26 14.58
N ASN A 197 -15.81 7.44 13.57
CA ASN A 197 -17.19 7.15 13.18
C ASN A 197 -18.01 6.50 14.30
N LEU A 198 -17.39 5.73 15.20
CA LEU A 198 -18.09 5.09 16.33
C LEU A 198 -18.52 6.08 17.40
N LYS A 199 -17.83 7.21 17.54
CA LYS A 199 -18.19 8.25 18.51
C LYS A 199 -19.45 9.01 18.12
N GLN A 200 -19.84 8.98 16.84
CA GLN A 200 -21.02 9.66 16.30
C GLN A 200 -21.06 11.18 16.60
N GLU A 201 -19.90 11.80 16.83
CA GLU A 201 -19.75 13.23 17.09
C GLU A 201 -19.77 14.07 15.79
N HIS A 202 -19.47 13.43 14.66
CA HIS A 202 -19.37 14.05 13.35
C HIS A 202 -20.04 13.15 12.30
N GLU A 203 -20.37 13.72 11.14
CA GLU A 203 -20.83 12.94 10.01
C GLU A 203 -19.75 11.89 9.61
N PRO A 204 -20.16 10.63 9.33
CA PRO A 204 -19.21 9.56 9.08
C PRO A 204 -18.29 9.84 7.88
N THR A 205 -17.02 9.47 8.03
CA THR A 205 -16.04 9.49 6.94
C THR A 205 -15.81 8.07 6.44
N LYS A 206 -15.97 7.84 5.13
CA LYS A 206 -15.66 6.54 4.50
C LYS A 206 -14.15 6.43 4.28
N SER A 207 -13.60 5.23 4.47
CA SER A 207 -12.20 4.93 4.19
C SER A 207 -12.04 3.57 3.52
N LEU A 208 -11.16 3.51 2.53
CA LEU A 208 -10.71 2.29 1.85
C LEU A 208 -9.20 2.18 2.00
N LEU A 209 -8.71 1.05 2.51
CA LEU A 209 -7.29 0.76 2.67
C LEU A 209 -6.76 -0.08 1.50
N LEU A 210 -5.82 0.48 0.74
CA LEU A 210 -5.01 -0.24 -0.22
C LEU A 210 -3.64 -0.51 0.42
N ASP A 211 -3.32 -1.77 0.68
CA ASP A 211 -2.04 -2.16 1.29
C ASP A 211 -1.52 -3.47 0.71
N ILE A 212 -0.20 -3.63 0.70
CA ILE A 212 0.46 -4.88 0.28
C ILE A 212 0.47 -5.91 1.42
N ASP A 213 0.30 -5.46 2.68
CA ASP A 213 0.20 -6.34 3.82
C ASP A 213 -1.18 -7.01 3.89
N PHE A 214 -1.30 -8.18 3.26
CA PHE A 214 -2.55 -8.96 3.22
C PHE A 214 -3.08 -9.34 4.62
N ARG A 215 -2.27 -9.26 5.68
CA ARG A 215 -2.70 -9.59 7.04
C ARG A 215 -3.84 -8.69 7.52
N TYR A 216 -4.01 -7.49 6.94
CA TYR A 216 -5.13 -6.62 7.23
C TYR A 216 -6.48 -7.13 6.69
N ALA A 217 -6.47 -8.02 5.68
CA ALA A 217 -7.69 -8.56 5.08
C ALA A 217 -8.60 -9.29 6.09
N GLN A 218 -8.02 -9.88 7.14
CA GLN A 218 -8.80 -10.60 8.17
C GLN A 218 -9.60 -9.68 9.11
N PHE A 219 -9.40 -8.36 9.05
CA PHE A 219 -10.03 -7.38 9.95
C PHE A 219 -11.05 -6.47 9.28
N TYR A 220 -11.13 -6.50 7.95
CA TYR A 220 -11.89 -5.54 7.15
C TYR A 220 -12.78 -6.25 6.13
N SER A 221 -13.88 -5.60 5.75
CA SER A 221 -14.70 -6.07 4.64
C SER A 221 -14.03 -5.80 3.28
N GLN A 222 -14.57 -6.41 2.23
CA GLN A 222 -14.10 -6.19 0.85
C GLN A 222 -14.27 -4.72 0.39
N GLU A 223 -15.15 -3.95 1.02
CA GLU A 223 -15.36 -2.53 0.75
C GLU A 223 -14.38 -1.62 1.52
N GLU A 224 -13.64 -2.19 2.47
CA GLU A 224 -12.77 -1.46 3.40
C GLU A 224 -11.29 -1.74 3.17
N PHE A 225 -10.96 -2.87 2.52
CA PHE A 225 -9.59 -3.27 2.23
C PHE A 225 -9.45 -3.88 0.83
N CYS A 226 -8.36 -3.55 0.14
CA CYS A 226 -7.91 -4.27 -1.04
C CYS A 226 -6.42 -4.59 -0.91
N HIS A 227 -6.07 -5.86 -1.16
CA HIS A 227 -4.68 -6.27 -1.27
C HIS A 227 -4.11 -5.68 -2.58
N TYR A 228 -3.17 -4.74 -2.43
CA TYR A 228 -2.73 -3.86 -3.51
C TYR A 228 -1.23 -3.57 -3.45
N ASN A 229 -0.56 -3.65 -4.60
CA ASN A 229 0.82 -3.23 -4.75
C ASN A 229 0.92 -1.87 -5.46
N MET A 230 1.31 -0.85 -4.69
CA MET A 230 1.45 0.53 -5.15
C MET A 230 2.59 0.76 -6.14
N PHE A 231 3.57 -0.13 -6.28
CA PHE A 231 4.69 0.03 -7.22
C PHE A 231 4.36 -0.38 -8.66
N ASN A 232 3.31 -1.17 -8.86
CA ASN A 232 2.91 -1.67 -10.19
C ASN A 232 1.41 -1.56 -10.45
N HIS A 233 0.66 -0.89 -9.55
CA HIS A 233 -0.79 -0.75 -9.60
C HIS A 233 -1.54 -2.09 -9.71
N HIS A 234 -1.03 -3.12 -9.03
CA HIS A 234 -1.59 -4.47 -9.09
C HIS A 234 -2.57 -4.73 -7.94
N PHE A 235 -3.76 -5.21 -8.28
CA PHE A 235 -4.75 -5.76 -7.36
C PHE A 235 -4.65 -7.28 -7.36
N PHE A 236 -4.40 -7.87 -6.18
CA PHE A 236 -4.21 -9.31 -6.07
C PHE A 236 -5.52 -10.09 -6.22
N ASP A 237 -6.65 -9.47 -5.86
CA ASP A 237 -7.99 -10.00 -6.06
C ASP A 237 -8.57 -9.63 -7.46
N GLY A 238 -7.72 -9.14 -8.37
CA GLY A 238 -8.08 -8.85 -9.76
C GLY A 238 -9.10 -7.72 -9.95
N GLU A 239 -9.94 -7.85 -10.97
CA GLU A 239 -10.91 -6.82 -11.36
C GLU A 239 -11.92 -6.50 -10.24
N ALA A 240 -12.29 -7.47 -9.41
CA ALA A 240 -13.23 -7.23 -8.32
C ALA A 240 -12.71 -6.16 -7.32
N ALA A 241 -11.42 -6.18 -6.98
CA ALA A 241 -10.84 -5.16 -6.11
C ALA A 241 -10.58 -3.83 -6.84
N SER A 242 -10.28 -3.89 -8.15
CA SER A 242 -10.22 -2.71 -9.02
C SER A 242 -11.58 -1.98 -9.07
N ASP A 243 -12.69 -2.73 -9.13
CA ASP A 243 -14.05 -2.20 -9.13
C ASP A 243 -14.44 -1.57 -7.78
N VAL A 244 -14.00 -2.15 -6.66
CA VAL A 244 -14.15 -1.53 -5.33
C VAL A 244 -13.48 -0.16 -5.30
N LEU A 245 -12.23 -0.05 -5.79
CA LEU A 245 -11.56 1.24 -5.90
C LEU A 245 -12.36 2.21 -6.80
N ASN A 246 -12.78 1.75 -7.98
CA ASN A 246 -13.51 2.57 -8.95
C ASN A 246 -14.83 3.10 -8.38
N ALA A 247 -15.56 2.30 -7.60
CA ALA A 247 -16.76 2.73 -6.89
C ALA A 247 -16.41 3.71 -5.76
N PHE A 248 -15.33 3.45 -5.01
CA PHE A 248 -14.92 4.31 -3.90
C PHE A 248 -14.47 5.70 -4.37
N ILE A 249 -13.76 5.84 -5.48
CA ILE A 249 -13.23 7.16 -5.89
C ILE A 249 -14.25 8.05 -6.61
N ARG A 250 -15.43 7.54 -7.00
CA ARG A 250 -16.49 8.40 -7.55
C ARG A 250 -16.95 9.39 -6.48
N GLU A 251 -17.06 10.67 -6.81
CA GLU A 251 -17.72 11.64 -5.93
C GLU A 251 -19.21 11.67 -6.26
N ASP A 252 -20.05 11.50 -5.25
CA ASP A 252 -21.48 11.84 -5.29
C ASP A 252 -21.66 13.25 -4.69
N ASP A 253 -22.82 13.90 -4.92
CA ASP A 253 -23.09 15.25 -4.42
C ASP A 253 -22.74 15.39 -2.91
N GLY A 254 -21.64 16.08 -2.61
CA GLY A 254 -21.17 16.39 -1.26
C GLY A 254 -20.08 15.48 -0.67
N GLU A 255 -19.72 14.34 -1.29
CA GLU A 255 -18.73 13.40 -0.74
C GLU A 255 -17.33 13.53 -1.37
N LYS A 256 -16.66 14.66 -1.15
CA LYS A 256 -15.29 14.90 -1.65
C LYS A 256 -14.32 13.80 -1.23
N VAL A 257 -13.49 13.34 -2.18
CA VAL A 257 -12.48 12.30 -1.94
C VAL A 257 -11.07 12.87 -1.91
N VAL A 258 -10.22 12.28 -1.08
CA VAL A 258 -8.79 12.57 -0.99
C VAL A 258 -8.00 11.27 -0.90
N MET A 259 -6.87 11.23 -1.60
CA MET A 259 -5.91 10.13 -1.52
C MET A 259 -4.83 10.46 -0.50
N VAL A 260 -4.55 9.57 0.45
CA VAL A 260 -3.48 9.73 1.46
C VAL A 260 -2.54 8.55 1.39
N ALA A 261 -1.31 8.79 0.97
CA ALA A 261 -0.31 7.75 0.75
C ALA A 261 0.92 7.93 1.65
N ASP A 262 1.40 6.83 2.24
CA ASP A 262 2.68 6.74 2.95
C ASP A 262 3.47 5.53 2.42
N PRO A 263 4.03 5.64 1.20
CA PRO A 263 4.74 4.54 0.57
C PRO A 263 6.13 4.34 1.21
N PRO A 264 6.72 3.13 1.12
CA PRO A 264 8.01 2.86 1.74
C PRO A 264 9.11 3.72 1.08
N PHE A 265 9.87 4.47 1.90
CA PHE A 265 10.88 5.46 1.48
C PHE A 265 12.00 4.90 0.62
N GLY A 266 12.27 3.60 0.80
CA GLY A 266 13.13 2.88 -0.12
C GLY A 266 12.65 3.15 -1.52
N GLY A 267 11.38 2.82 -1.82
CA GLY A 267 10.67 2.84 -3.09
C GLY A 267 11.17 3.74 -4.23
N LEU A 268 11.00 3.26 -5.46
CA LEU A 268 11.23 4.07 -6.64
C LEU A 268 10.10 5.09 -6.77
N VAL A 269 10.43 6.39 -6.81
CA VAL A 269 9.45 7.49 -6.91
C VAL A 269 8.65 7.40 -8.21
N LYS A 270 9.29 7.07 -9.34
CA LYS A 270 8.65 7.03 -10.66
C LYS A 270 7.48 6.02 -10.73
N PRO A 271 7.63 4.74 -10.32
CA PRO A 271 6.50 3.81 -10.27
C PRO A 271 5.37 4.25 -9.32
N LEU A 272 5.69 4.80 -8.15
CA LEU A 272 4.69 5.32 -7.22
C LEU A 272 3.86 6.45 -7.85
N ALA A 273 4.54 7.44 -8.43
CA ALA A 273 3.90 8.55 -9.13
C ALA A 273 3.01 8.06 -10.28
N ARG A 274 3.44 7.04 -11.02
CA ARG A 274 2.63 6.40 -12.07
C ARG A 274 1.35 5.78 -11.50
N SER A 275 1.44 4.99 -10.43
CA SER A 275 0.26 4.38 -9.82
C SER A 275 -0.72 5.43 -9.29
N PHE A 276 -0.22 6.49 -8.65
CA PHE A 276 -1.06 7.60 -8.18
C PHE A 276 -1.72 8.35 -9.35
N SER A 277 -1.00 8.55 -10.45
CA SER A 277 -1.54 9.17 -11.67
C SER A 277 -2.65 8.33 -12.30
N LEU A 278 -2.52 6.98 -12.30
CA LEU A 278 -3.57 6.09 -12.78
C LEU A 278 -4.84 6.18 -11.93
N ILE A 279 -4.71 6.26 -10.61
CA ILE A 279 -5.85 6.46 -9.70
C ILE A 279 -6.50 7.84 -9.96
N SER A 280 -5.70 8.91 -10.07
CA SER A 280 -6.18 10.26 -10.39
C SER A 280 -6.89 10.31 -11.76
N GLN A 281 -6.39 9.59 -12.76
CA GLN A 281 -7.05 9.48 -14.06
C GLN A 281 -8.41 8.81 -13.96
N ARG A 282 -8.51 7.66 -13.28
CA ARG A 282 -9.78 6.96 -13.09
C ARG A 282 -10.79 7.79 -12.30
N TRP A 283 -10.30 8.53 -11.30
CA TRP A 283 -11.10 9.52 -10.58
C TRP A 283 -11.68 10.52 -11.57
N ARG A 284 -10.86 11.19 -12.39
CA ARG A 284 -11.33 12.16 -13.41
C ARG A 284 -12.34 11.59 -14.39
N GLU A 285 -12.14 10.36 -14.87
CA GLU A 285 -13.06 9.71 -15.82
C GLU A 285 -14.48 9.57 -15.25
N GLY A 286 -14.61 9.45 -13.92
CA GLY A 286 -15.89 9.45 -13.22
C GLY A 286 -16.50 10.85 -12.97
N HIS A 287 -15.76 11.93 -13.21
CA HIS A 287 -16.20 13.31 -12.97
C HIS A 287 -16.46 14.01 -14.31
N THR A 288 -17.74 14.14 -14.69
CA THR A 288 -18.15 15.05 -15.76
C THR A 288 -17.88 16.49 -15.31
N SER A 289 -16.78 17.09 -15.77
CA SER A 289 -16.41 18.46 -15.40
C SER A 289 -17.49 19.47 -15.85
N ALA A 290 -18.19 20.02 -14.87
CA ALA A 290 -18.57 21.44 -14.85
C ALA A 290 -17.53 22.29 -14.08
N GLU A 291 -16.63 21.68 -13.30
CA GLU A 291 -15.60 22.36 -12.50
C GLU A 291 -14.20 21.89 -12.91
N GLY A 292 -13.36 22.81 -13.40
CA GLY A 292 -12.04 22.53 -13.97
C GLY A 292 -10.96 22.05 -12.99
N ARG A 293 -11.23 21.04 -12.15
CA ARG A 293 -10.20 20.38 -11.32
C ARG A 293 -9.36 19.46 -12.21
N SER A 294 -8.05 19.71 -12.28
CA SER A 294 -7.15 18.93 -13.14
C SER A 294 -6.71 17.60 -12.54
N ASP A 295 -6.72 17.44 -11.21
CA ASP A 295 -6.18 16.26 -10.52
C ASP A 295 -6.97 15.92 -9.25
N MET A 296 -6.97 14.64 -8.87
CA MET A 296 -7.52 14.16 -7.60
C MET A 296 -6.71 14.75 -6.42
N PRO A 297 -7.36 15.31 -5.39
CA PRO A 297 -6.66 15.78 -4.19
C PRO A 297 -5.86 14.66 -3.54
N MET A 298 -4.60 14.93 -3.21
CA MET A 298 -3.68 13.94 -2.64
C MET A 298 -2.81 14.54 -1.54
N LEU A 299 -2.57 13.76 -0.48
CA LEU A 299 -1.48 13.93 0.47
C LEU A 299 -0.48 12.77 0.26
N TRP A 300 0.69 13.08 -0.29
CA TRP A 300 1.81 12.14 -0.34
C TRP A 300 2.77 12.45 0.82
N ILE A 301 2.76 11.57 1.83
CA ILE A 301 3.66 11.64 2.97
C ILE A 301 4.97 10.94 2.59
N PHE A 302 6.05 11.71 2.49
CA PHE A 302 7.35 11.20 2.04
C PHE A 302 8.51 12.03 2.60
N PRO A 303 9.76 11.53 2.64
CA PRO A 303 10.88 12.27 3.18
C PRO A 303 11.17 13.51 2.33
N TYR A 304 11.37 14.65 2.97
CA TYR A 304 11.48 15.97 2.31
C TYR A 304 12.53 16.01 1.18
N PHE A 305 13.65 15.31 1.33
CA PHE A 305 14.73 15.31 0.34
C PHE A 305 14.39 14.62 -1.00
N PHE A 306 13.22 13.98 -1.11
CA PHE A 306 12.71 13.45 -2.37
C PHE A 306 11.88 14.45 -3.19
N GLU A 307 11.61 15.65 -2.67
CA GLU A 307 10.80 16.68 -3.33
C GLU A 307 11.21 16.92 -4.80
N PRO A 308 12.50 17.13 -5.17
CA PRO A 308 12.86 17.34 -6.57
C PRO A 308 12.47 16.18 -7.50
N ARG A 309 12.50 14.94 -7.00
CA ARG A 309 12.12 13.75 -7.77
C ARG A 309 10.61 13.62 -7.90
N ILE A 310 9.87 13.99 -6.85
CA ILE A 310 8.40 14.01 -6.86
C ILE A 310 7.91 15.07 -7.83
N LEU A 311 8.43 16.31 -7.75
CA LEU A 311 8.09 17.40 -8.67
C LEU A 311 8.47 17.09 -10.12
N GLY A 312 9.55 16.35 -10.34
CA GLY A 312 9.92 15.86 -11.67
C GLY A 312 8.91 14.88 -12.28
N CYS A 313 8.08 14.24 -11.46
CA CYS A 313 7.01 13.34 -11.92
C CYS A 313 5.62 13.98 -11.85
N LEU A 314 5.36 14.80 -10.83
CA LEU A 314 4.09 15.41 -10.49
C LEU A 314 4.32 16.91 -10.16
N PRO A 315 4.36 17.80 -11.16
CA PRO A 315 4.77 19.18 -10.99
C PRO A 315 3.75 20.06 -10.25
N SER A 316 2.49 19.61 -10.10
CA SER A 316 1.43 20.31 -9.36
C SER A 316 1.53 20.17 -7.84
N PHE A 317 2.47 19.36 -7.35
CA PHE A 317 2.64 19.09 -5.93
C PHE A 317 3.37 20.24 -5.23
N THR A 318 3.06 20.47 -3.96
CA THR A 318 3.79 21.41 -3.09
C THR A 318 4.03 20.79 -1.72
N MET A 319 5.25 20.92 -1.19
CA MET A 319 5.63 20.42 0.13
C MET A 319 5.16 21.39 1.24
N LEU A 320 4.50 20.88 2.27
CA LEU A 320 4.04 21.63 3.45
C LEU A 320 4.96 21.44 4.65
N ASP A 321 5.24 22.45 5.47
CA ASP A 321 6.18 22.36 6.61
C ASP A 321 5.77 21.44 7.78
N TYR A 322 4.66 20.71 7.67
CA TYR A 322 4.22 19.81 8.74
C TYR A 322 5.07 18.54 8.81
N GLN A 323 5.63 18.30 9.99
CA GLN A 323 6.43 17.11 10.30
C GLN A 323 5.53 15.95 10.73
N VAL A 324 5.38 14.96 9.86
CA VAL A 324 4.70 13.71 10.19
C VAL A 324 5.65 12.82 10.99
N ILE A 325 5.26 12.50 12.23
CA ILE A 325 6.03 11.66 13.14
C ILE A 325 5.51 10.23 13.03
N THR A 326 6.41 9.31 12.67
CA THR A 326 6.15 7.87 12.61
C THR A 326 6.91 7.14 13.71
N THR A 327 6.66 5.84 13.86
CA THR A 327 7.43 4.96 14.76
C THR A 327 8.90 4.80 14.33
N ALA A 328 9.27 5.19 13.11
CA ALA A 328 10.68 5.33 12.73
C ALA A 328 11.23 6.66 13.25
N ALA A 329 12.05 6.60 14.30
CA ALA A 329 12.64 7.75 14.99
C ALA A 329 13.58 8.65 14.14
N SER A 330 13.73 8.42 12.83
CA SER A 330 14.80 9.02 12.02
C SER A 330 14.35 9.67 10.71
N ILE A 331 13.05 9.72 10.41
CA ILE A 331 12.57 10.26 9.13
C ILE A 331 11.43 11.24 9.38
N VAL A 332 11.73 12.53 9.19
CA VAL A 332 10.71 13.58 9.10
C VAL A 332 10.09 13.47 7.72
N ALA A 333 8.90 12.88 7.65
CA ALA A 333 8.11 12.87 6.44
C ALA A 333 7.30 14.17 6.36
N THR A 334 7.26 14.73 5.17
CA THR A 334 6.61 16.01 4.90
C THR A 334 5.42 15.76 4.00
N VAL A 335 4.32 16.50 4.21
CA VAL A 335 3.10 16.31 3.43
C VAL A 335 3.26 17.06 2.11
N ILE A 336 3.15 16.35 0.99
CA ILE A 336 3.15 16.97 -0.33
C ILE A 336 1.73 16.92 -0.89
N VAL A 337 1.17 18.08 -1.21
CA VAL A 337 -0.26 18.24 -1.53
C VAL A 337 -0.44 18.68 -2.99
N VAL A 338 -1.47 18.13 -3.63
CA VAL A 338 -2.06 18.68 -4.86
C VAL A 338 -3.11 19.71 -4.48
N GLN A 339 -2.94 20.96 -4.93
CA GLN A 339 -3.93 22.04 -4.74
C GLN A 339 -5.16 21.86 -5.63
#